data_AF-A0A0W1DFB7-F1
#
_entry.id   AF-A0A0W1DFB7-F1
#
_cell.length_a   1.000
_cell.length_b   1.000
_cell.length_c   1.000
_cell.angle_alpha   90.00
_cell.angle_beta   90.00
_cell.angle_gamma   90.00
#
_symmetry.space_group_name_H-M   'P 1'
#
loop_
_entity.id
_entity.type
_entity.pdbx_description
1 polymer ?
#
loop_
_entity_poly.entity_id
_entity_poly.type
_entity_poly.pdbx_seq_one_letter_code
_entity_poly.pdbx_strand_id
1 'polypeptide(L)'
;MSVSIIDGSIESADFKRARGGVSIFRSIGFQQDGVGPRTIRNAVVTDSIAAELVPGTRGRFYVYNAFDLRGVHGIRTADGREVHGFPGNNQKIFLIMGIVNILWIALVVATRDAVPMLGVALLILAVVGYIFMGKGRREAQAQFEGDAGYRSPSSA
;
A
#
# COMPACT_ATOMS: atom_id res chain seq x y z
N MET A 1 4.87 -9.44 -3.80
CA MET A 1 4.48 -8.03 -3.92
C MET A 1 5.22 -7.48 -5.12
N SER A 2 4.60 -6.65 -5.95
CA SER A 2 5.31 -5.96 -7.03
C SER A 2 5.13 -4.46 -6.88
N VAL A 3 6.21 -3.73 -7.15
CA VAL A 3 6.20 -2.28 -7.24
C VAL A 3 6.54 -1.87 -8.68
N SER A 4 5.94 -0.80 -9.16
CA SER A 4 6.15 -0.31 -10.52
C SER A 4 6.05 1.21 -10.56
N ILE A 5 6.71 1.83 -11.54
CA ILE A 5 6.72 3.28 -11.71
C ILE A 5 5.85 3.65 -12.91
N ILE A 6 5.15 4.77 -12.79
CA ILE A 6 4.40 5.41 -13.87
C ILE A 6 4.91 6.84 -13.97
N ASP A 7 5.57 7.17 -15.07
CA ASP A 7 5.89 8.55 -15.43
C ASP A 7 4.80 9.08 -16.37
N GLY A 8 4.21 10.24 -16.05
CA GLY A 8 3.16 10.83 -16.87
C GLY A 8 2.24 11.78 -16.11
N SER A 9 0.97 11.83 -16.49
CA SER A 9 -0.05 12.65 -15.83
C SER A 9 -1.29 11.84 -15.44
N ILE A 10 -2.04 12.35 -14.47
CA ILE A 10 -3.35 11.83 -14.10
C ILE A 10 -4.38 12.37 -15.08
N GLU A 11 -5.10 11.48 -15.71
CA GLU A 11 -6.19 11.81 -16.62
C GLU A 11 -7.54 11.83 -15.88
N SER A 12 -7.74 10.89 -14.96
CA SER A 12 -8.96 10.77 -14.16
C SER A 12 -8.69 10.13 -12.79
N ALA A 13 -9.47 10.50 -11.78
CA ALA A 13 -9.40 9.93 -10.45
C ALA A 13 -10.82 9.80 -9.85
N ASP A 14 -11.40 8.61 -9.96
CA ASP A 14 -12.76 8.34 -9.52
C ASP A 14 -12.79 7.97 -8.05
N PHE A 15 -12.94 8.96 -7.17
CA PHE A 15 -13.04 8.73 -5.74
C PHE A 15 -14.27 7.89 -5.36
N LYS A 16 -14.07 6.88 -4.50
CA LYS A 16 -15.14 6.01 -4.00
C LYS A 16 -15.52 6.36 -2.56
N ARG A 17 -14.55 6.37 -1.66
CA ARG A 17 -14.72 6.62 -0.21
C ARG A 17 -13.37 6.76 0.49
N ALA A 18 -13.38 7.39 1.66
CA ALA A 18 -12.25 7.40 2.60
C ALA A 18 -12.63 6.70 3.90
N ARG A 19 -11.72 5.93 4.50
CA ARG A 19 -11.91 5.28 5.80
C ARG A 19 -10.57 4.91 6.43
N GLY A 20 -10.33 5.33 7.68
CA GLY A 20 -9.20 4.83 8.48
C GLY A 20 -7.82 5.25 7.97
N GLY A 21 -7.69 6.49 7.49
CA GLY A 21 -6.42 7.05 6.98
C GLY A 21 -6.07 6.65 5.54
N VAL A 22 -7.02 6.00 4.84
CA VAL A 22 -6.88 5.62 3.44
C VAL A 22 -8.08 6.05 2.62
N SER A 23 -7.79 6.39 1.37
CA SER A 23 -8.76 6.73 0.35
C SER A 23 -8.79 5.65 -0.72
N ILE A 24 -10.01 5.30 -1.14
CA ILE A 24 -10.27 4.25 -2.12
C ILE A 24 -10.85 4.91 -3.36
N PHE A 25 -10.24 4.62 -4.51
CA PHE A 25 -10.68 5.05 -5.82
C PHE A 25 -11.26 3.87 -6.59
N ARG A 26 -12.34 4.08 -7.34
CA ARG A 26 -12.86 3.09 -8.30
C ARG A 26 -11.87 2.87 -9.43
N SER A 27 -11.31 3.97 -9.93
CA SER A 27 -10.33 4.01 -11.01
C SER A 27 -9.41 5.21 -10.81
N ILE A 28 -8.15 5.04 -11.17
CA ILE A 28 -7.24 6.16 -11.45
C ILE A 28 -6.71 5.93 -12.86
N GLY A 29 -6.97 6.86 -13.76
CA GLY A 29 -6.45 6.88 -15.12
C GLY A 29 -5.18 7.72 -15.20
N PHE A 30 -4.16 7.16 -15.83
CA PHE A 30 -2.87 7.79 -16.09
C PHE A 30 -2.66 7.87 -17.59
N GLN A 31 -2.15 8.99 -18.08
CA GLN A 31 -1.55 9.09 -19.39
C GLN A 31 -0.03 8.94 -19.22
N GLN A 32 0.51 7.78 -19.58
CA GLN A 32 1.95 7.50 -19.44
C GLN A 32 2.74 8.13 -20.58
N ASP A 33 3.87 8.75 -20.24
CA ASP A 33 4.77 9.34 -21.21
C ASP A 33 5.35 8.25 -22.13
N GLY A 34 5.14 8.39 -23.44
CA GLY A 34 5.68 7.47 -24.46
C GLY A 34 5.05 6.06 -24.49
N VAL A 35 4.10 5.75 -23.60
CA VAL A 35 3.46 4.42 -23.53
C VAL A 35 1.96 4.48 -23.80
N GLY A 36 1.27 5.54 -23.33
CA GLY A 36 -0.19 5.70 -23.52
C GLY A 36 -1.00 5.51 -22.24
N PRO A 37 -2.33 5.33 -22.34
CA PRO A 37 -3.20 5.33 -21.18
C PRO A 37 -3.06 4.04 -20.34
N ARG A 38 -3.05 4.19 -19.02
CA ARG A 38 -3.03 3.10 -18.05
C ARG A 38 -4.02 3.37 -16.92
N THR A 39 -4.79 2.36 -16.53
CA THR A 39 -5.79 2.51 -15.44
C THR A 39 -5.51 1.56 -14.28
N ILE A 40 -5.60 2.07 -13.06
CA ILE A 40 -5.58 1.27 -11.83
C ILE A 40 -6.98 1.27 -11.24
N ARG A 41 -7.65 0.10 -11.20
CA ARG A 41 -8.99 -0.04 -10.62
C ARG A 41 -8.94 -0.43 -9.14
N ASN A 42 -9.91 -0.02 -8.33
CA ASN A 42 -9.96 -0.30 -6.89
C ASN A 42 -8.65 0.11 -6.19
N ALA A 43 -8.12 1.28 -6.53
CA ALA A 43 -6.87 1.75 -5.98
C ALA A 43 -7.06 2.18 -4.52
N VAL A 44 -6.17 1.73 -3.64
CA VAL A 44 -6.14 2.12 -2.22
C VAL A 44 -4.86 2.91 -1.97
N VAL A 45 -5.03 4.12 -1.47
CA VAL A 45 -3.91 5.04 -1.21
C VAL A 45 -4.07 5.65 0.18
N THR A 46 -2.98 6.17 0.74
CA THR A 46 -3.08 6.99 1.96
C THR A 46 -3.72 8.33 1.64
N ASP A 47 -4.34 8.98 2.64
CA ASP A 47 -5.03 10.26 2.42
C ASP A 47 -4.08 11.38 1.94
N SER A 48 -2.81 11.34 2.35
CA SER A 48 -1.77 12.25 1.84
C SER A 48 -1.51 12.08 0.35
N ILE A 49 -1.47 10.84 -0.14
CA ILE A 49 -1.33 10.54 -1.57
C ILE A 49 -2.62 10.91 -2.31
N ALA A 50 -3.78 10.64 -1.72
CA ALA A 50 -5.07 10.95 -2.32
C ALA A 50 -5.24 12.44 -2.66
N ALA A 51 -4.74 13.33 -1.79
CA ALA A 51 -4.77 14.76 -2.01
C ALA A 51 -4.00 15.22 -3.26
N GLU A 52 -3.03 14.42 -3.71
CA GLU A 52 -2.20 14.70 -4.89
C GLU A 52 -2.76 14.07 -6.18
N LEU A 53 -3.72 13.16 -6.05
CA LEU A 53 -4.31 12.42 -7.17
C LEU A 53 -5.43 13.22 -7.87
N VAL A 54 -5.07 14.40 -8.38
CA VAL A 54 -5.99 15.31 -9.09
C VAL A 54 -5.75 15.19 -10.60
N PRO A 55 -6.80 15.18 -11.45
CA PRO A 55 -6.64 15.26 -12.89
C PRO A 55 -5.76 16.44 -13.30
N GLY A 56 -4.80 16.20 -14.20
CA GLY A 56 -3.79 17.16 -14.61
C GLY A 56 -2.48 17.13 -13.81
N THR A 57 -2.45 16.50 -12.63
CA THR A 57 -1.19 16.31 -11.89
C THR A 57 -0.21 15.51 -12.74
N ARG A 58 0.99 16.07 -12.96
CA ARG A 58 2.08 15.44 -13.70
C ARG A 58 3.21 15.07 -12.75
N GLY A 59 3.82 13.91 -12.97
CA GLY A 59 4.94 13.46 -12.18
C GLY A 59 5.24 11.98 -12.32
N ARG A 60 6.03 11.48 -11.37
CA ARG A 60 6.34 10.08 -11.18
C ARG A 60 5.47 9.50 -10.07
N PHE A 61 4.67 8.49 -10.42
CA PHE A 61 3.77 7.79 -9.51
C PHE A 61 4.32 6.40 -9.22
N TYR A 62 4.52 6.11 -7.94
CA TYR A 62 5.03 4.83 -7.46
C TYR A 62 3.85 3.96 -7.07
N VAL A 63 3.68 2.86 -7.79
CA VAL A 63 2.53 1.95 -7.68
C VAL A 63 2.96 0.68 -6.99
N TYR A 64 2.09 0.16 -6.12
CA TYR A 64 2.25 -1.16 -5.51
C TYR A 64 1.10 -2.08 -5.90
N ASN A 65 1.39 -3.37 -5.92
CA ASN A 65 0.43 -4.46 -5.98
C ASN A 65 0.81 -5.51 -4.92
N ALA A 66 -0.03 -5.59 -3.90
CA ALA A 66 0.17 -6.30 -2.65
C ALA A 66 -1.09 -7.11 -2.30
N PHE A 67 -1.04 -8.42 -2.53
CA PHE A 67 -2.20 -9.30 -2.34
C PHE A 67 -3.42 -8.83 -3.17
N ASP A 68 -4.52 -8.46 -2.50
CA ASP A 68 -5.75 -7.94 -3.09
C ASP A 68 -5.76 -6.40 -3.19
N LEU A 69 -4.73 -5.74 -2.66
CA LEU A 69 -4.60 -4.29 -2.67
C LEU A 69 -3.62 -3.85 -3.75
N ARG A 70 -4.03 -2.82 -4.48
CA ARG A 70 -3.14 -2.08 -5.38
C ARG A 70 -3.41 -0.60 -5.23
N GLY A 71 -2.41 0.22 -5.53
CA GLY A 71 -2.57 1.66 -5.48
C GLY A 71 -1.25 2.38 -5.64
N VAL A 72 -1.25 3.66 -5.32
CA VAL A 72 -0.07 4.52 -5.33
C VAL A 72 0.47 4.63 -3.90
N HIS A 73 1.76 4.36 -3.72
CA HIS A 73 2.47 4.49 -2.43
C HIS A 73 3.37 5.72 -2.37
N GLY A 74 3.68 6.34 -3.51
CA GLY A 74 4.48 7.56 -3.55
C GLY A 74 4.19 8.38 -4.81
N ILE A 75 4.41 9.68 -4.72
CA ILE A 75 4.30 10.64 -5.82
C ILE A 75 5.47 11.63 -5.74
N ARG A 76 6.13 11.87 -6.87
CA ARG A 76 7.03 13.00 -7.08
C ARG A 76 6.48 13.84 -8.22
N THR A 77 5.84 14.95 -7.90
CA THR A 77 5.19 15.83 -8.87
C THR A 77 6.21 16.71 -9.60
N ALA A 78 5.84 17.23 -10.77
CA ALA A 78 6.69 18.13 -11.54
C ALA A 78 6.94 19.49 -10.87
N ASP A 79 6.08 19.91 -9.94
CA ASP A 79 6.25 21.11 -9.12
C ASP A 79 7.20 20.91 -7.92
N GLY A 80 7.77 19.70 -7.76
CA GLY A 80 8.77 19.40 -6.74
C GLY A 80 8.22 18.89 -5.40
N ARG A 81 6.91 18.62 -5.29
CA ARG A 81 6.36 17.96 -4.11
C ARG A 81 6.69 16.47 -4.12
N GLU A 82 7.07 15.97 -2.95
CA GLU A 82 7.37 14.56 -2.73
C GLU A 82 6.48 14.04 -1.59
N VAL A 83 5.61 13.09 -1.90
CA VAL A 83 4.69 12.50 -0.93
C VAL A 83 4.85 11.00 -0.97
N HIS A 84 5.05 10.39 0.19
CA HIS A 84 5.09 8.94 0.36
C HIS A 84 4.10 8.50 1.44
N GLY A 85 3.42 7.39 1.20
CA GLY A 85 2.49 6.80 2.15
C GLY A 85 2.00 5.43 1.73
N PHE A 86 2.34 4.42 2.53
CA PHE A 86 1.93 3.03 2.31
C PHE A 86 0.80 2.63 3.28
N PRO A 87 -0.34 2.09 2.79
CA PRO A 87 -1.42 1.58 3.65
C PRO A 87 -0.98 0.42 4.56
N GLY A 88 -0.62 0.74 5.81
CA GLY A 88 -0.05 -0.22 6.77
C GLY A 88 -1.03 -0.93 7.70
N ASN A 89 -2.35 -0.66 7.61
CA ASN A 89 -3.31 -1.17 8.60
C ASN A 89 -3.41 -2.71 8.61
N ASN A 90 -3.22 -3.38 7.47
CA ASN A 90 -3.26 -4.84 7.42
C ASN A 90 -2.16 -5.50 8.25
N GLN A 91 -0.97 -4.89 8.30
CA GLN A 91 0.12 -5.39 9.14
C GLN A 91 -0.26 -5.34 10.63
N LYS A 92 -0.94 -4.27 11.06
CA LYS A 92 -1.43 -4.14 12.45
C LYS A 92 -2.50 -5.18 12.77
N ILE A 93 -3.39 -5.50 11.83
CA ILE A 93 -4.43 -6.53 12.02
C ILE A 93 -3.79 -7.89 12.28
N PHE A 94 -2.81 -8.31 11.46
CA PHE A 94 -2.11 -9.58 11.68
C PHE A 94 -1.38 -9.63 13.02
N LEU A 95 -0.79 -8.51 13.46
CA LEU A 95 -0.17 -8.41 14.78
C LEU A 95 -1.18 -8.60 15.90
N ILE A 96 -2.31 -7.88 15.86
CA ILE A 96 -3.36 -7.97 16.89
C ILE A 96 -3.95 -9.39 16.92
N MET A 97 -4.25 -9.97 15.76
CA MET A 97 -4.71 -11.36 15.66
C MET A 97 -3.70 -12.34 16.26
N GLY A 98 -2.41 -12.14 16.01
CA GLY A 98 -1.34 -12.95 16.62
C GLY A 98 -1.34 -12.86 18.15
N ILE A 99 -1.43 -11.65 18.71
CA ILE A 99 -1.48 -11.42 20.15
C ILE A 99 -2.71 -12.10 20.78
N VAL A 100 -3.90 -11.87 20.22
CA VAL A 100 -5.15 -12.49 20.71
C VAL A 100 -5.08 -14.01 20.65
N ASN A 101 -4.50 -14.56 19.58
CA ASN A 101 -4.34 -16.00 19.43
C ASN A 101 -3.34 -16.59 20.45
N ILE A 102 -2.24 -15.89 20.75
CA ILE A 102 -1.30 -16.30 21.82
C ILE A 102 -2.02 -16.36 23.17
N LEU A 103 -2.80 -15.34 23.51
CA LEU A 103 -3.57 -15.31 24.77
C LEU A 103 -4.57 -16.46 24.85
N TRP A 104 -5.24 -16.78 23.73
CA TRP A 104 -6.14 -17.92 23.64
C TRP A 104 -5.42 -19.26 23.84
N ILE A 105 -4.28 -19.48 23.17
CA ILE A 105 -3.47 -20.70 23.34
C ILE A 105 -3.06 -20.85 24.81
N ALA A 106 -2.57 -19.77 25.44
CA ALA A 106 -2.17 -19.78 26.84
C ALA A 106 -3.32 -20.16 27.78
N LEU A 107 -4.53 -19.62 27.54
CA LEU A 107 -5.72 -19.96 28.31
C LEU A 107 -6.11 -21.44 28.16
N VAL A 108 -6.08 -21.99 26.95
CA VAL A 108 -6.43 -23.40 26.70
C VAL A 108 -5.41 -24.31 27.37
N VAL A 109 -4.12 -24.01 27.26
CA VAL A 109 -3.07 -24.78 27.93
C VAL A 109 -3.27 -24.75 29.45
N ALA A 110 -3.53 -23.58 30.04
CA ALA A 110 -3.70 -23.43 31.48
C ALA A 110 -4.99 -24.08 32.05
N THR A 111 -6.02 -24.29 31.22
CA THR A 111 -7.32 -24.80 31.67
C THR A 111 -7.61 -26.25 31.25
N ARG A 112 -6.90 -26.75 30.23
CA ARG A 112 -7.18 -28.07 29.63
C ARG A 112 -5.94 -28.95 29.45
N ASP A 113 -4.76 -28.47 29.85
CA ASP A 113 -3.47 -29.18 29.69
C ASP A 113 -3.21 -29.71 28.28
N ALA A 114 -3.77 -29.02 27.27
CA ALA A 114 -3.72 -29.43 25.87
C ALA A 114 -3.28 -28.26 24.99
N VAL A 115 -2.47 -28.56 23.98
CA VAL A 115 -2.04 -27.57 22.98
C VAL A 115 -3.07 -27.53 21.84
N PRO A 116 -3.79 -26.41 21.63
CA PRO A 116 -4.74 -26.31 20.53
C PRO A 116 -3.99 -26.16 19.20
N MET A 117 -3.88 -27.26 18.44
CA MET A 117 -3.18 -27.28 17.13
C MET A 117 -3.73 -26.24 16.15
N LEU A 118 -5.03 -25.97 16.18
CA LEU A 118 -5.64 -24.88 15.39
C LEU A 118 -5.06 -23.50 15.77
N GLY A 119 -4.87 -23.24 17.08
CA GLY A 119 -4.26 -22.01 17.55
C GLY A 119 -2.82 -21.87 17.05
N VAL A 120 -2.04 -22.95 17.11
CA VAL A 120 -0.68 -22.97 16.57
C VAL A 120 -0.66 -22.67 15.07
N ALA A 121 -1.55 -23.30 14.29
CA ALA A 121 -1.64 -23.06 12.84
C ALA A 121 -2.01 -21.60 12.52
N LEU A 122 -2.98 -21.02 13.24
CA LEU A 122 -3.37 -19.62 13.09
C LEU A 122 -2.26 -18.65 13.51
N LEU A 123 -1.42 -19.04 14.47
CA LEU A 123 -0.28 -18.24 14.92
C LEU A 123 0.78 -18.16 13.83
N ILE A 124 1.09 -19.31 13.20
CA ILE A 124 2.00 -19.35 12.04
C ILE A 124 1.45 -18.44 10.93
N LEU A 125 0.16 -18.55 10.61
CA LEU A 125 -0.46 -17.69 9.59
C LEU A 125 -0.35 -16.20 9.94
N ALA A 126 -0.57 -15.82 11.20
CA ALA A 126 -0.46 -14.44 11.66
C ALA A 126 0.97 -13.90 11.53
N VAL A 127 1.97 -14.69 11.93
CA VAL A 127 3.40 -14.33 11.83
C VAL A 127 3.81 -14.18 10.37
N VAL A 128 3.45 -15.14 9.53
CA VAL A 128 3.74 -15.10 8.09
C VAL A 128 3.09 -13.87 7.47
N GLY A 129 1.80 -13.62 7.71
CA GLY A 129 1.08 -12.45 7.22
C GLY A 129 1.74 -11.13 7.64
N TYR A 130 2.16 -11.02 8.91
CA TYR A 130 2.87 -9.85 9.42
C TYR A 130 4.20 -9.60 8.69
N ILE A 131 5.01 -10.65 8.49
CA ILE A 131 6.32 -10.56 7.81
C ILE A 131 6.15 -10.13 6.35
N PHE A 132 5.25 -10.77 5.61
CA PHE A 132 5.03 -10.45 4.19
C PHE A 132 4.54 -9.02 3.98
N MET A 133 3.64 -8.53 4.84
CA MET A 133 3.19 -7.14 4.79
C MET A 133 4.31 -6.15 5.15
N GLY A 134 5.14 -6.49 6.14
CA GLY A 134 6.29 -5.68 6.54
C GLY A 134 7.35 -5.58 5.43
N LYS A 135 7.65 -6.70 4.75
CA LYS A 135 8.57 -6.74 3.61
C LYS A 135 8.11 -5.83 2.48
N GLY A 136 6.83 -5.90 2.15
CA GLY A 136 6.22 -5.06 1.14
C GLY A 136 6.36 -3.56 1.35
N ARG A 137 6.09 -3.11 2.58
CA ARG A 137 6.26 -1.72 2.96
C ARG A 137 7.71 -1.27 2.82
N ARG A 138 8.68 -2.12 3.18
CA ARG A 138 10.11 -1.81 3.04
C ARG A 138 10.54 -1.73 1.59
N GLU A 139 10.04 -2.60 0.72
CA GLU A 139 10.32 -2.56 -0.72
C GLU A 139 9.75 -1.29 -1.36
N ALA A 140 8.52 -0.90 -1.02
CA ALA A 140 7.90 0.34 -1.47
C ALA A 140 8.70 1.57 -1.01
N GLN A 141 9.07 1.63 0.27
CA GLN A 141 9.90 2.69 0.83
C GLN A 141 11.26 2.76 0.12
N ALA A 142 11.95 1.62 -0.03
CA ALA A 142 13.27 1.55 -0.66
C ALA A 142 13.22 1.98 -2.13
N GLN A 143 12.14 1.67 -2.86
CA GLN A 143 11.95 2.16 -4.23
C GLN A 143 11.80 3.69 -4.24
N PHE A 144 10.99 4.25 -3.33
CA PHE A 144 10.77 5.68 -3.28
C PHE A 144 12.04 6.46 -2.87
N GLU A 145 12.77 5.95 -1.88
CA GLU A 145 14.04 6.51 -1.40
C GLU A 145 15.18 6.33 -2.40
N GLY A 146 15.21 5.20 -3.12
CA GLY A 146 16.22 4.94 -4.15
C GLY A 146 16.17 5.95 -5.31
N ASP A 147 15.02 6.58 -5.52
CA ASP A 147 14.81 7.65 -6.49
C ASP A 147 14.98 9.06 -5.89
N ALA A 148 15.59 9.20 -4.71
CA ALA A 148 15.85 10.50 -4.09
C ALA A 148 16.61 11.44 -5.04
N GLY A 149 16.06 12.66 -5.22
CA GLY A 149 16.62 13.66 -6.11
C GLY A 149 16.15 13.58 -7.56
N TYR A 150 15.31 12.60 -7.92
CA TYR A 150 14.63 12.60 -9.21
C TYR A 150 13.73 13.85 -9.35
N ARG A 151 13.94 14.60 -10.43
CA ARG A 151 13.04 15.68 -10.84
C ARG A 151 12.31 15.24 -12.10
N SER A 152 10.98 15.24 -12.04
CA SER A 152 10.17 15.01 -13.23
C SER A 152 10.49 16.07 -14.27
N PRO A 153 10.66 15.71 -15.56
CA PRO A 153 10.90 16.70 -16.60
C PRO A 153 9.74 17.70 -16.62
N SER A 154 10.06 18.97 -16.36
CA SER A 154 9.11 20.07 -16.55
C SER A 154 8.73 20.10 -18.02
N SER A 155 7.44 20.04 -18.33
CA SER A 155 6.97 20.32 -19.69
C SER A 155 7.42 21.74 -20.06
N ALA A 156 8.28 21.84 -21.08
CA ALA A 156 8.47 23.07 -21.83
C ALA A 156 7.18 23.42 -22.58
#